data_AF-F8CQJ3-F1
#
_entry.id   AF-F8CQJ3-F1
#
_cell.length_a   1.000
_cell.length_b   1.000
_cell.length_c   1.000
_cell.angle_alpha   90.00
_cell.angle_beta   90.00
_cell.angle_gamma   90.00
#
_symmetry.space_group_name_H-M   'P 1'
#
loop_
_entity.id
_entity.type
_entity.pdbx_description
1 polymer ?
#
loop_
_entity_poly.entity_id
_entity_poly.type
_entity_poly.pdbx_seq_one_letter_code
_entity_poly.pdbx_strand_id
1 'polypeptide(L)'
;MLALECRGGTWRELPCRGPLGCRETSEAVRCDTSNNVAGDACASSAEGTGLCRADGRAVLECRQGVLTETASCSACSVENGQVTCRP
;
A
#
# COMPACT_ATOMS: atom_id res chain seq x y z
N MET A 1 -6.18 9.69 8.72
CA MET A 1 -6.57 10.62 7.64
C MET A 1 -6.42 9.87 6.33
N LEU A 2 -7.50 9.73 5.57
CA LEU A 2 -7.55 8.97 4.31
C LEU A 2 -7.28 9.87 3.09
N ALA A 3 -6.85 9.28 1.98
CA ALA A 3 -6.79 9.95 0.68
C ALA A 3 -7.99 9.52 -0.20
N LEU A 4 -8.31 10.32 -1.22
CA LEU A 4 -9.33 9.97 -2.21
C LEU A 4 -8.68 9.85 -3.59
N GLU A 5 -9.01 8.78 -4.31
CA GLU A 5 -8.65 8.62 -5.72
C GLU A 5 -9.93 8.50 -6.57
N CYS A 6 -9.97 9.16 -7.73
CA CYS A 6 -11.02 8.93 -8.71
C CYS A 6 -10.58 7.84 -9.68
N ARG A 7 -11.32 6.72 -9.74
CA ARG A 7 -11.03 5.62 -10.67
C ARG A 7 -12.33 5.13 -11.29
N GLY A 8 -12.40 5.20 -12.63
CA GLY A 8 -13.63 4.88 -13.36
C GLY A 8 -14.80 5.82 -13.04
N GLY A 9 -14.54 7.09 -12.73
CA GLY A 9 -15.56 8.07 -12.40
C GLY A 9 -16.17 7.95 -11.00
N THR A 10 -15.65 7.05 -10.17
CA THR A 10 -16.07 6.87 -8.77
C THR A 10 -14.92 7.21 -7.83
N TRP A 11 -15.21 7.95 -6.77
CA TRP A 11 -14.28 8.23 -5.70
C TRP A 11 -14.11 7.01 -4.80
N ARG A 12 -12.87 6.61 -4.55
CA ARG A 12 -12.50 5.56 -3.59
C ARG A 12 -11.64 6.15 -2.49
N GLU A 13 -11.85 5.67 -1.27
CA GLU A 13 -10.98 5.98 -0.14
C GLU A 13 -9.74 5.10 -0.17
N LEU A 14 -8.59 5.70 0.09
CA LEU A 14 -7.32 5.04 0.35
C LEU A 14 -6.98 5.28 1.83
N PRO A 15 -6.87 4.24 2.67
CA PRO A 15 -6.87 4.41 4.12
C PRO A 15 -5.60 5.08 4.68
N CYS A 16 -4.46 4.98 3.98
CA CYS A 16 -3.17 5.56 4.40
C CYS A 16 -2.86 5.29 5.87
N ARG A 17 -2.82 4.00 6.25
CA ARG A 17 -2.78 3.58 7.66
C ARG A 17 -1.48 3.90 8.37
N GLY A 18 -0.43 4.26 7.63
CA GLY A 18 0.85 4.64 8.21
C GLY A 18 0.74 5.93 9.05
N PRO A 19 1.67 6.15 9.99
CA PRO A 19 1.61 7.25 10.96
C PRO A 19 1.64 8.63 10.29
N LEU A 20 2.23 8.76 9.10
CA LEU A 20 2.25 10.02 8.38
C LEU A 20 0.94 10.30 7.63
N GLY A 21 0.04 9.31 7.56
CA GLY A 21 -1.27 9.41 6.93
C GLY A 21 -1.20 9.82 5.46
N CYS A 22 -2.23 10.53 5.02
CA CYS A 22 -2.26 11.22 3.74
C CYS A 22 -1.64 12.62 3.88
N ARG A 23 -0.76 13.00 2.95
CA ARG A 23 -0.14 14.33 2.88
C ARG A 23 -0.12 14.85 1.46
N GLU A 24 -0.42 16.11 1.28
CA GLU A 24 -0.29 16.79 -0.01
C GLU A 24 1.13 17.35 -0.14
N THR A 25 1.75 17.14 -1.30
CA THR A 25 2.98 17.83 -1.71
C THR A 25 2.67 18.72 -2.90
N SER A 26 3.61 19.58 -3.29
CA SER A 26 3.48 20.44 -4.48
C SER A 26 3.25 19.68 -5.80
N GLU A 27 3.53 18.38 -5.82
CA GLU A 27 3.48 17.54 -7.02
C GLU A 27 2.44 16.42 -6.93
N ALA A 28 2.11 15.94 -5.72
CA ALA A 28 1.24 14.78 -5.56
C ALA A 28 0.65 14.67 -4.16
N VAL A 29 -0.47 13.95 -4.05
CA VAL A 29 -0.94 13.39 -2.79
C VAL A 29 -0.15 12.13 -2.47
N ARG A 30 0.50 12.09 -1.30
CA ARG A 30 1.30 10.97 -0.80
C ARG A 30 0.56 10.26 0.31
N CYS A 31 0.41 8.95 0.15
CA CYS A 31 -0.25 8.06 1.11
C CYS A 31 0.83 7.21 1.81
N ASP A 32 0.92 7.29 3.14
CA ASP A 32 1.78 6.41 3.92
C ASP A 32 1.14 5.02 4.05
N THR A 33 1.68 4.06 3.30
CA THR A 33 1.18 2.69 3.21
C THR A 33 1.85 1.71 4.19
N SER A 34 2.74 2.19 5.06
CA SER A 34 3.57 1.34 5.94
C SER A 34 2.77 0.44 6.89
N ASN A 35 1.54 0.80 7.25
CA ASN A 35 0.64 -0.01 8.09
C ASN A 35 -0.58 -0.53 7.33
N ASN A 36 -0.55 -0.54 6.00
CA ASN A 36 -1.65 -1.09 5.23
C ASN A 36 -1.74 -2.61 5.42
N VAL A 37 -2.95 -3.14 5.26
CA VAL A 37 -3.27 -4.55 5.43
C VAL A 37 -3.95 -5.10 4.18
N ALA A 38 -4.03 -6.43 4.08
CA ALA A 38 -4.76 -7.08 3.00
C ALA A 38 -6.23 -6.62 2.99
N GLY A 39 -6.77 -6.38 1.80
CA GLY A 39 -8.11 -5.85 1.58
C GLY A 39 -8.20 -4.32 1.54
N ASP A 40 -7.17 -3.59 1.98
CA ASP A 40 -7.14 -2.13 1.81
C ASP A 40 -7.10 -1.76 0.33
N ALA A 41 -7.80 -0.68 -0.04
CA ALA A 41 -7.69 -0.11 -1.37
C ALA A 41 -6.30 0.51 -1.58
N CYS A 42 -5.78 0.38 -2.80
CA CYS A 42 -4.53 0.99 -3.24
C CYS A 42 -4.76 1.87 -4.48
N ALA A 43 -3.91 2.90 -4.61
CA ALA A 43 -3.95 3.82 -5.73
C ALA A 43 -3.63 3.09 -7.05
N SER A 44 -4.18 3.59 -8.14
CA SER A 44 -3.84 3.16 -9.50
C SER A 44 -2.34 3.23 -9.80
N SER A 45 -1.63 4.23 -9.24
CA SER A 45 -0.18 4.37 -9.36
C SER A 45 0.62 3.30 -8.60
N ALA A 46 -0.02 2.55 -7.70
CA ALA A 46 0.60 1.48 -6.93
C ALA A 46 0.32 0.09 -7.50
N GLU A 47 -0.44 -0.03 -8.59
CA GLU A 47 -0.78 -1.32 -9.22
C GLU A 47 0.48 -2.13 -9.55
N GLY A 48 0.52 -3.41 -9.15
CA GLY A 48 1.68 -4.28 -9.27
C GLY A 48 2.84 -3.98 -8.31
N THR A 49 2.73 -2.95 -7.47
CA THR A 49 3.74 -2.63 -6.45
C THR A 49 3.53 -3.49 -5.21
N GLY A 50 4.63 -4.08 -4.73
CA GLY A 50 4.67 -4.81 -3.48
C GLY A 50 4.94 -3.90 -2.28
N LEU A 51 4.39 -4.27 -1.12
CA LEU A 51 4.75 -3.72 0.19
C LEU A 51 4.69 -4.80 1.27
N CYS A 52 5.27 -4.54 2.43
CA CYS A 52 5.15 -5.43 3.58
C CYS A 52 3.85 -5.16 4.34
N ARG A 53 3.15 -6.23 4.73
CA ARG A 53 2.03 -6.14 5.67
C ARG A 53 2.49 -5.47 6.97
N ALA A 54 1.58 -4.77 7.64
CA ALA A 54 1.87 -3.99 8.86
C ALA A 54 2.62 -4.75 9.98
N ASP A 55 2.47 -6.08 10.05
CA ASP A 55 3.17 -6.92 11.03
C ASP A 55 4.57 -7.39 10.59
N GLY A 56 4.98 -7.04 9.37
CA GLY A 56 6.25 -7.45 8.77
C GLY A 56 6.34 -8.93 8.41
N ARG A 57 5.22 -9.67 8.36
CA ARG A 57 5.21 -11.14 8.19
C ARG A 57 4.58 -11.61 6.89
N ALA A 58 4.29 -10.70 5.96
CA ALA A 58 3.77 -11.04 4.65
C ALA A 58 4.07 -9.96 3.62
N VAL A 59 4.05 -10.35 2.36
CA VAL A 59 4.07 -9.44 1.21
C VAL A 59 2.64 -9.23 0.74
N LEU A 60 2.29 -7.95 0.57
CA LEU A 60 1.07 -7.53 -0.12
C LEU A 60 1.46 -6.95 -1.47
N GLU A 61 0.61 -7.16 -2.47
CA GLU A 61 0.73 -6.54 -3.79
C GLU A 61 -0.59 -5.87 -4.15
N CYS A 62 -0.53 -4.67 -4.71
CA CYS A 62 -1.73 -4.02 -5.23
C CYS A 62 -2.20 -4.72 -6.50
N ARG A 63 -3.36 -5.38 -6.41
CA ARG A 63 -3.99 -6.11 -7.51
C ARG A 63 -5.43 -5.65 -7.68
N GLN A 64 -5.74 -5.16 -8.88
CA GLN A 64 -7.03 -4.58 -9.25
C GLN A 64 -7.48 -3.48 -8.28
N GLY A 65 -6.52 -2.69 -7.77
CA GLY A 65 -6.77 -1.63 -6.80
C GLY A 65 -7.05 -2.08 -5.37
N VAL A 66 -6.76 -3.34 -5.02
CA VAL A 66 -6.85 -3.88 -3.66
C VAL A 66 -5.53 -4.54 -3.28
N LEU A 67 -5.05 -4.31 -2.05
CA LEU A 67 -3.89 -5.01 -1.52
C LEU A 67 -4.22 -6.47 -1.25
N THR A 68 -3.54 -7.36 -1.96
CA THR A 68 -3.71 -8.80 -1.85
C THR A 68 -2.43 -9.41 -1.28
N GLU A 69 -2.55 -10.29 -0.28
CA GLU A 69 -1.40 -11.05 0.21
C GLU A 69 -0.93 -12.05 -0.84
N THR A 70 0.37 -12.03 -1.14
CA THR A 70 0.98 -12.88 -2.17
C THR A 70 1.95 -13.90 -1.58
N ALA A 71 2.50 -13.63 -0.40
CA ALA A 71 3.39 -14.53 0.32
C ALA A 71 3.38 -14.24 1.82
N SER A 72 3.56 -15.28 2.63
CA SER A 72 3.85 -15.16 4.07
C SER A 72 5.35 -15.38 4.32
N CYS A 73 5.93 -14.60 5.25
CA CYS A 73 7.36 -14.59 5.58
C CYS A 73 7.57 -14.63 7.10
N SER A 74 8.74 -15.05 7.58
CA SER A 74 9.17 -14.73 8.94
C SER A 74 9.51 -13.25 9.11
N ALA A 75 10.07 -12.63 8.07
CA ALA A 75 10.38 -11.20 8.02
C ALA A 75 10.25 -10.63 6.59
N CYS A 76 9.63 -9.47 6.49
CA CYS A 76 9.49 -8.70 5.26
C CYS A 76 10.19 -7.34 5.41
N SER A 77 10.94 -6.92 4.39
CA SER A 77 11.54 -5.59 4.30
C SER A 77 11.36 -4.97 2.92
N VAL A 78 11.32 -3.64 2.86
CA VAL A 78 11.31 -2.88 1.61
C VAL A 78 12.60 -2.08 1.52
N GLU A 79 13.43 -2.39 0.52
CA GLU A 79 14.70 -1.71 0.27
C GLU A 79 14.75 -1.26 -1.19
N ASN A 80 14.99 0.03 -1.43
CA ASN A 80 15.05 0.62 -2.78
C ASN A 80 13.83 0.30 -3.67
N GLY A 81 12.63 0.22 -3.07
CA GLY A 81 11.40 -0.12 -3.78
C GLY A 81 11.23 -1.61 -4.08
N GLN A 82 12.17 -2.46 -3.66
CA GLN A 82 12.07 -3.90 -3.78
C GLN A 82 11.65 -4.51 -2.46
N VAL A 83 10.61 -5.35 -2.51
CA VAL A 83 10.17 -6.13 -1.35
C VAL A 83 11.00 -7.40 -1.25
N THR A 84 11.59 -7.63 -0.08
CA THR A 84 12.29 -8.86 0.28
C THR A 84 11.46 -9.61 1.30
N CYS A 85 11.13 -10.87 1.01
CA CYS A 85 10.44 -11.79 1.92
C CYS A 85 11.43 -12.88 2.33
N ARG A 86 11.76 -12.92 3.63
CA ARG A 86 12.61 -13.95 4.22
C ARG A 86 11.75 -15.04 4.84
N PRO A 87 11.99 -16.33 4.52
CA PRO A 87 11.20 -17.45 5.04
C PRO A 87 11.25 -17.52 6.56
#